data_AF-A0A1G9BEK9-F1
#
_entry.id   AF-A0A1G9BEK9-F1
#
_cell.length_a   1.000
_cell.length_b   1.000
_cell.length_c   1.000
_cell.angle_alpha   90.00
_cell.angle_beta   90.00
_cell.angle_gamma   90.00
#
_symmetry.space_group_name_H-M   'P 1'
#
loop_
_entity.id
_entity.type
_entity.pdbx_description
1 polymer ?
#
loop_
_entity_poly.entity_id
_entity_poly.type
_entity_poly.pdbx_seq_one_letter_code
_entity_poly.pdbx_strand_id
1 'polypeptide(L)' 'MNHIKLTEKQLAIANSSGLTEEELVELLTGESLIPAELLEIVQKVAEQTAQVFEKEES' A
#
# COMPACT_ATOMS: atom_id res chain seq x y z
N MET A 1 -15.29 1.64 10.56
CA MET A 1 -14.11 2.24 9.89
C MET A 1 -14.24 3.75 10.01
N ASN A 2 -13.17 4.44 10.43
CA ASN A 2 -13.18 5.89 10.53
C ASN A 2 -13.09 6.47 9.11
N HIS A 3 -14.17 7.04 8.60
CA HIS A 3 -14.17 7.69 7.30
C HIS A 3 -13.24 8.90 7.35
N ILE A 4 -12.18 8.90 6.53
CA ILE A 4 -11.34 10.09 6.34
C ILE A 4 -12.23 11.16 5.73
N LYS A 5 -12.41 12.28 6.42
CA LYS A 5 -13.17 13.42 5.90
C LYS A 5 -12.22 14.34 5.15
N LEU A 6 -12.31 14.32 3.83
CA LEU A 6 -11.49 15.17 2.96
C LEU A 6 -12.01 16.62 2.96
N THR A 7 -11.09 17.57 2.87
CA THR A 7 -11.40 19.00 2.74
C THR A 7 -11.57 19.39 1.27
N GLU A 8 -12.32 20.46 0.99
CA GLU A 8 -12.54 20.96 -0.38
C GLU A 8 -11.23 21.25 -1.13
N LYS A 9 -10.19 21.71 -0.43
CA LYS A 9 -8.86 21.94 -1.02
C LYS A 9 -8.20 20.64 -1.48
N GLN A 10 -8.32 19.57 -0.70
CA GLN A 10 -7.76 18.26 -1.04
C GLN A 10 -8.49 17.64 -2.23
N LEU A 11 -9.83 17.77 -2.28
CA LEU A 11 -10.63 17.35 -3.43
C LEU A 11 -10.29 18.14 -4.69
N ALA A 12 -10.07 19.45 -4.58
CA ALA A 12 -9.66 20.29 -5.70
C ALA A 12 -8.29 19.87 -6.26
N ILE A 13 -7.33 19.54 -5.39
CA ILE A 13 -6.01 19.05 -5.80
C ILE A 13 -6.12 17.70 -6.50
N ALA A 14 -6.90 16.76 -5.95
CA ALA A 14 -7.13 15.45 -6.56
C ALA A 14 -7.77 15.58 -7.95
N ASN A 15 -8.86 16.34 -8.06
CA ASN A 15 -9.53 16.60 -9.33
C ASN A 15 -8.59 17.24 -10.36
N SER A 16 -7.75 18.19 -9.93
CA SER A 16 -6.75 18.81 -10.84
C SER A 16 -5.65 17.85 -11.29
N SER A 17 -5.42 16.78 -10.51
CA SER A 17 -4.45 15.72 -10.80
C SER A 17 -5.09 14.54 -11.54
N GLY A 18 -6.39 14.63 -11.88
CA GLY A 18 -7.14 13.56 -12.54
C GLY A 18 -7.51 12.39 -11.62
N LEU A 19 -7.40 12.57 -10.29
CA LEU A 19 -7.78 11.57 -9.30
C LEU A 19 -9.20 11.83 -8.80
N THR A 20 -9.95 10.75 -8.62
CA THR A 20 -11.24 10.75 -7.97
C THR A 20 -11.10 10.79 -6.44
N GLU A 21 -12.18 11.13 -5.74
CA GLU A 21 -12.22 11.12 -4.28
C GLU A 21 -11.93 9.72 -3.71
N GLU A 22 -12.46 8.68 -4.35
CA GLU A 22 -12.28 7.28 -3.95
C GLU A 22 -10.83 6.83 -4.07
N GLU A 23 -10.17 7.14 -5.20
CA GLU A 23 -8.75 6.86 -5.41
C GLU A 23 -7.86 7.62 -4.43
N LEU A 24 -8.21 8.88 -4.12
CA LEU A 24 -7.49 9.65 -3.10
C LEU A 24 -7.63 8.99 -1.71
N VAL A 25 -8.82 8.53 -1.35
CA VAL A 25 -9.05 7.82 -0.08
C VAL A 25 -8.24 6.53 -0.06
N GLU A 26 -8.27 5.73 -1.13
CA GLU A 26 -7.53 4.47 -1.22
C GLU A 26 -6.02 4.66 -1.08
N LEU A 27 -5.46 5.70 -1.71
CA LEU A 27 -4.06 6.08 -1.58
C LEU A 27 -3.70 6.53 -0.15
N LEU A 28 -4.62 7.23 0.53
CA LEU A 28 -4.40 7.74 1.89
C LEU A 28 -4.59 6.67 2.97
N THR A 29 -5.50 5.73 2.77
CA THR A 29 -5.73 4.61 3.68
C THR A 29 -4.75 3.47 3.42
N GLY A 30 -4.18 3.38 2.22
CA GLY A 30 -3.36 2.23 1.80
C GLY A 30 -4.18 0.95 1.72
N GLU A 31 -5.52 1.05 1.62
CA GLU A 31 -6.43 -0.09 1.51
C GLU A 31 -6.44 -0.72 0.11
N SER A 32 -5.44 -0.42 -0.72
CA SER A 32 -5.12 -1.24 -1.89
C SER A 32 -4.74 -2.63 -1.36
N LEU A 33 -5.73 -3.52 -1.31
CA LEU A 33 -5.57 -4.93 -0.96
C LEU A 33 -4.49 -5.48 -1.88
N ILE A 34 -3.29 -5.73 -1.33
CA ILE A 34 -2.27 -6.47 -2.05
C ILE A 34 -2.93 -7.80 -2.44
N PRO A 35 -3.03 -8.14 -3.75
CA PRO A 35 -3.55 -9.40 -4.19
C PRO A 35 -2.94 -10.55 -3.37
N ALA A 36 -3.77 -11.50 -2.94
CA ALA A 36 -3.32 -12.59 -2.06
C ALA A 36 -2.15 -13.37 -2.68
N GLU A 37 -2.14 -13.50 -4.00
CA GLU A 37 -1.08 -14.12 -4.79
C GLU A 37 0.25 -13.37 -4.65
N LEU A 38 0.23 -12.05 -4.55
CA LEU A 38 1.43 -11.23 -4.34
C LEU A 38 1.91 -11.28 -2.89
N LEU A 39 1.01 -11.39 -1.91
CA LEU A 39 1.38 -11.59 -0.50
C LEU A 39 2.16 -12.88 -0.29
N GLU A 40 1.72 -14.00 -0.90
CA GLU A 40 2.46 -15.27 -0.84
C GLU A 40 3.87 -15.16 -1.42
N ILE A 41 4.02 -14.43 -2.53
CA ILE A 41 5.32 -14.22 -3.16
C ILE A 41 6.23 -13.38 -2.24
N VAL A 42 5.72 -12.29 -1.68
CA VAL A 42 6.47 -11.44 -0.75
C VAL A 42 6.93 -12.25 0.47
N GLN A 43 6.06 -13.12 1.00
CA GLN A 43 6.39 -13.96 2.14
C GLN A 43 7.50 -14.98 1.80
N LYS A 44 7.41 -15.66 0.65
CA LYS A 44 8.44 -16.58 0.18
C LYS A 44 9.79 -15.88 -0.02
N VAL A 45 9.79 -14.69 -0.62
CA VAL A 45 11.00 -13.89 -0.80
C VAL A 45 11.58 -13.50 0.54
N ALA A 46 10.78 -13.03 1.50
CA ALA A 46 11.24 -12.66 2.83
C ALA A 46 11.91 -13.85 3.57
N GLU A 47 11.30 -15.03 3.55
CA GLU A 47 11.86 -16.25 4.15
C GLU A 47 13.18 -16.66 3.52
N GLN A 48 13.27 -16.62 2.18
CA GLN A 48 14.50 -16.93 1.46
C GLN A 48 15.61 -15.92 1.77
N THR A 49 15.27 -14.64 1.87
CA THR A 49 16.25 -13.59 2.13
C THR A 49 16.78 -13.64 3.58
N ALA A 50 15.91 -13.98 4.55
CA ALA A 50 16.31 -14.19 5.93
C ALA A 50 17.29 -15.37 6.08
N GLN A 51 17.04 -16.49 5.38
CA GLN A 51 17.93 -17.66 5.40
C GLN A 51 19.32 -17.39 4.79
N VAL A 52 19.41 -16.46 3.83
CA VAL A 52 20.71 -16.05 3.26
C VAL A 52 21.49 -15.24 4.28
N PHE A 53 20.83 -14.35 5.02
CA PHE A 53 21.47 -13.52 6.05
C PHE A 53 22.00 -14.35 7.24
N GLU A 54 21.23 -15.34 7.72
CA GLU A 54 21.67 -16.21 8.82
C GLU A 54 22.84 -17.15 8.43
N LYS A 55 23.00 -17.47 7.15
CA LYS A 55 24.11 -18.29 6.65
C LYS A 55 25.43 -17.53 6.52
N GLU A 56 25.40 -16.22 6.38
CA GLU A 56 26.63 -15.41 6.30
C GLU A 56 27.22 -15.07 7.69
N GLU A 57 26.47 -15.27 8.77
CA GLU A 57 26.95 -15.09 10.16
C GLU A 57 27.47 -16.38 10.84
N SER A 58 27.47 -17.53 10.14
CA SER A 58 28.03 -18.81 10.62
C SER A 58 29.38 -19.14 9.98
#